data_AF-A0A964KAN7-F1
#
_entry.id   AF-A0A964KAN7-F1
#
_cell.length_a   1.000
_cell.length_b   1.000
_cell.length_c   1.000
_cell.angle_alpha   90.00
_cell.angle_beta   90.00
_cell.angle_gamma   90.00
#
_symmetry.space_group_name_H-M   'P 1'
#
loop_
_entity.id
_entity.type
_entity.pdbx_description
1 polymer ?
#
loop_
_entity_poly.entity_id
_entity_poly.type
_entity_poly.pdbx_seq_one_letter_code
_entity_poly.pdbx_strand_id
1 'polypeptide(L)'
;MRVSLTGDEWSRVRALFASAPATAPEERETVRRAVALIETLVGPKAGTANDRPGADIVTTNREGLLDCIDEAFNTSTYLRFLAADQLLRWHDTGPSAQRGYIFNGWPHNTATLIERGSRSPYTVDSWFHANGELPETVPLQNWLDGWNPPQA
;
A
#
# COMPACT_ATOMS: atom_id res chain seq x y z
N MET A 1 10.02 -16.96 5.22
CA MET A 1 10.74 -16.08 6.18
C MET A 1 9.71 -15.16 6.80
N ARG A 2 9.61 -15.06 8.14
CA ARG A 2 8.70 -14.09 8.79
C ARG A 2 9.51 -12.85 9.11
N VAL A 3 9.17 -11.73 8.48
CA VAL A 3 9.76 -10.41 8.77
C VAL A 3 8.81 -9.66 9.69
N SER A 4 9.35 -9.02 10.73
CA SER A 4 8.58 -8.20 11.67
C SER A 4 9.30 -6.89 11.96
N LEU A 5 8.53 -5.85 12.26
CA LEU A 5 9.05 -4.60 12.79
C LEU A 5 9.35 -4.72 14.28
N THR A 6 10.41 -4.07 14.75
CA THR A 6 10.71 -3.90 16.18
C THR A 6 9.81 -2.84 16.79
N GLY A 7 9.77 -2.75 18.13
CA GLY A 7 9.01 -1.71 18.83
C GLY A 7 9.46 -0.29 18.46
N ASP A 8 10.76 -0.07 18.28
CA ASP A 8 11.33 1.23 17.91
C ASP A 8 10.95 1.61 16.47
N GLU A 9 10.98 0.64 15.56
CA GLU A 9 10.55 0.83 14.17
C GLU A 9 9.06 1.14 14.09
N TRP A 10 8.21 0.42 14.84
CA TRP A 10 6.78 0.72 14.90
C TRP A 10 6.50 2.09 15.55
N SER A 11 7.33 2.51 16.50
CA SER A 11 7.22 3.84 17.12
C SER A 11 7.49 4.96 16.10
N ARG A 12 8.38 4.74 15.12
CA ARG A 12 8.57 5.66 13.98
C ARG A 12 7.32 5.74 13.10
N VAL A 13 6.61 4.64 12.90
CA VAL A 13 5.32 4.63 12.18
C VAL A 13 4.27 5.43 12.96
N ARG A 14 4.12 5.17 14.27
CA ARG A 14 3.21 5.94 15.15
C ARG A 14 3.51 7.43 15.15
N ALA A 15 4.79 7.82 15.08
CA ALA A 15 5.20 9.22 15.09
C ALA A 15 4.62 10.00 13.89
N LEU A 16 4.34 9.34 12.75
CA LEU A 16 3.66 9.97 11.61
C LEU A 16 2.21 10.40 11.95
N PHE A 17 1.59 9.74 12.93
CA PHE A 17 0.23 10.00 13.40
C PHE A 17 0.20 10.83 14.70
N ALA A 18 1.35 11.29 15.19
CA ALA A 18 1.43 12.05 16.44
C ALA A 18 0.59 13.34 16.40
N SER A 19 0.57 14.00 15.24
CA SER A 19 -0.48 14.97 14.91
C SER A 19 -1.59 14.23 14.17
N ALA A 20 -2.64 13.87 14.90
CA ALA A 20 -3.76 13.13 14.33
C ALA A 20 -4.36 13.87 13.13
N PRO A 21 -4.53 13.22 11.96
CA PRO A 21 -5.14 13.84 10.79
C PRO A 21 -6.52 14.43 11.12
N ALA A 22 -6.76 15.67 10.73
CA ALA A 22 -8.01 16.37 10.99
C ALA A 22 -9.09 16.04 9.95
N THR A 23 -8.70 15.52 8.79
CA THR A 23 -9.61 15.17 7.70
C THR A 23 -9.26 13.82 7.06
N ALA A 24 -10.22 13.22 6.34
CA ALA A 24 -9.99 11.98 5.61
C ALA A 24 -8.88 12.10 4.54
N PRO A 25 -8.81 13.17 3.72
CA PRO A 25 -7.67 13.37 2.81
C PRO A 25 -6.31 13.41 3.52
N GLU A 26 -6.20 14.10 4.65
CA GLU A 26 -4.95 14.14 5.44
C GLU A 26 -4.58 12.77 6.01
N GLU A 27 -5.57 11.97 6.39
CA GLU A 27 -5.33 10.60 6.85
C GLU A 27 -4.79 9.73 5.72
N ARG A 28 -5.34 9.84 4.51
CA ARG A 28 -4.80 9.11 3.34
C ARG A 28 -3.35 9.48 3.06
N GLU A 29 -2.99 10.76 3.14
CA GLU A 29 -1.61 11.20 2.98
C GLU A 29 -0.67 10.67 4.09
N THR A 30 -1.17 10.59 5.32
CA THR A 30 -0.41 10.00 6.43
C THR A 30 -0.25 8.49 6.27
N VAL A 31 -1.28 7.79 5.78
CA VAL A 31 -1.21 6.37 5.42
C VAL A 31 -0.19 6.12 4.30
N ARG A 32 -0.17 6.95 3.24
CA ARG A 32 0.85 6.85 2.18
C ARG A 32 2.26 6.83 2.76
N ARG A 33 2.56 7.81 3.61
CA ARG A 33 3.86 7.93 4.29
C ARG A 33 4.16 6.76 5.22
N ALA A 34 3.14 6.23 5.91
CA ALA A 34 3.29 5.08 6.79
C ALA A 34 3.62 3.80 6.02
N VAL A 35 2.92 3.52 4.92
CA VAL A 35 3.19 2.37 4.05
C VAL A 35 4.61 2.46 3.47
N ALA A 36 4.97 3.60 2.89
CA ALA A 36 6.31 3.88 2.39
C ALA A 36 7.42 3.63 3.44
N LEU A 37 7.20 4.11 4.67
CA LEU A 37 8.15 3.88 5.77
C LEU A 37 8.22 2.39 6.15
N ILE A 38 7.10 1.69 6.23
CA ILE A 38 7.07 0.26 6.56
C ILE A 38 7.82 -0.54 5.50
N GLU A 39 7.58 -0.28 4.22
CA GLU A 39 8.29 -0.93 3.12
C GLU A 39 9.80 -0.68 3.19
N THR A 40 10.22 0.57 3.44
CA THR A 40 11.64 0.92 3.63
C THR A 40 12.29 0.13 4.78
N LEU A 41 11.55 -0.13 5.86
CA LEU A 41 12.05 -0.86 7.04
C LEU A 41 12.04 -2.39 6.84
N VAL A 42 11.06 -2.90 6.09
CA VAL A 42 10.88 -4.33 5.81
C VAL A 42 11.78 -4.79 4.66
N GLY A 43 11.99 -3.95 3.64
CA GLY A 43 12.73 -4.27 2.42
C GLY A 43 14.09 -4.93 2.66
N PRO A 44 15.01 -4.32 3.45
CA PRO A 44 16.31 -4.90 3.76
C PRO A 44 16.24 -6.24 4.51
N LYS A 45 15.18 -6.46 5.30
CA LYS A 45 14.98 -7.68 6.10
C LYS A 45 14.35 -8.81 5.29
N ALA A 46 13.52 -8.46 4.31
CA ALA A 46 12.87 -9.39 3.40
C ALA A 46 13.74 -9.71 2.18
N GLY A 47 14.82 -8.95 1.95
CA GLY A 47 15.62 -9.02 0.74
C GLY A 47 14.98 -8.32 -0.46
N THR A 48 13.92 -7.53 -0.26
CA THR A 48 13.13 -6.84 -1.30
C THR A 48 13.47 -5.36 -1.41
N ALA A 49 14.57 -4.91 -0.82
CA ALA A 49 14.99 -3.50 -0.85
C ALA A 49 15.27 -2.96 -2.27
N ASN A 50 15.52 -3.85 -3.24
CA ASN A 50 15.81 -3.49 -4.63
C ASN A 50 14.61 -3.77 -5.55
N ASP A 51 13.41 -3.87 -4.98
CA ASP A 51 12.19 -4.11 -5.73
C ASP A 51 11.94 -2.99 -6.74
N ARG A 52 11.46 -3.38 -7.94
CA ARG A 52 11.36 -2.47 -9.08
C ARG A 52 9.90 -2.05 -9.29
N PRO A 53 9.66 -0.76 -9.58
CA PRO A 53 8.33 -0.30 -9.96
C PRO A 53 7.79 -1.14 -11.11
N GLY A 54 6.52 -1.53 -11.01
CA GLY A 54 5.83 -2.19 -12.10
C GLY A 54 6.28 -3.63 -12.38
N ALA A 55 6.82 -4.34 -11.39
CA ALA A 55 7.32 -5.71 -11.60
C ALA A 55 6.21 -6.67 -12.08
N ASP A 56 6.53 -7.47 -13.10
CA ASP A 56 5.61 -8.41 -13.74
C ASP A 56 5.11 -9.50 -12.77
N ILE A 57 3.86 -9.93 -12.93
CA ILE A 57 3.24 -11.08 -12.22
C ILE A 57 3.99 -12.38 -12.50
N VAL A 58 4.73 -12.43 -13.60
CA VAL A 58 5.62 -13.54 -13.97
C VAL A 58 7.07 -13.11 -13.76
N THR A 59 7.39 -12.63 -12.56
CA THR A 59 8.79 -12.62 -12.11
C THR A 59 9.20 -14.07 -11.87
N THR A 60 9.69 -14.70 -12.94
CA THR A 60 10.39 -15.98 -12.83
C THR A 60 11.62 -15.80 -11.96
N ASN A 61 11.47 -16.07 -10.67
CA ASN A 61 12.56 -16.48 -9.78
C ASN A 61 13.75 -15.50 -9.73
N ARG A 62 13.49 -14.20 -9.56
CA ARG A 62 14.54 -13.21 -9.27
C ARG A 62 14.41 -12.76 -7.83
N GLU A 63 15.34 -13.20 -6.99
CA GLU A 63 15.42 -12.81 -5.58
C GLU A 63 15.31 -11.29 -5.43
N GLY A 64 14.37 -10.84 -4.60
CA GLY A 64 14.22 -9.44 -4.21
C GLY A 64 13.25 -8.58 -5.01
N LEU A 65 12.43 -9.16 -5.89
CA LEU A 65 11.29 -8.48 -6.54
C LEU A 65 9.96 -8.96 -5.96
N LEU A 66 8.98 -8.07 -5.79
CA LEU A 66 7.60 -8.41 -5.44
C LEU A 66 6.71 -8.33 -6.69
N ASP A 67 5.74 -9.22 -6.81
CA ASP A 67 4.68 -9.05 -7.81
C ASP A 67 3.50 -8.24 -7.24
N CYS A 68 2.55 -7.84 -8.09
CA CYS A 68 1.40 -7.05 -7.66
C CYS A 68 0.50 -7.77 -6.63
N ILE A 69 0.57 -9.11 -6.54
CA ILE A 69 -0.22 -9.89 -5.57
C ILE A 69 0.46 -9.78 -4.20
N ASP A 70 1.78 -9.96 -4.17
CA ASP A 70 2.59 -9.83 -2.96
C ASP A 70 2.52 -8.41 -2.38
N GLU A 71 2.60 -7.38 -3.21
CA GLU A 71 2.47 -6.00 -2.74
C GLU A 71 1.06 -5.67 -2.23
N ALA A 72 0.01 -6.09 -2.95
CA ALA A 72 -1.36 -5.91 -2.46
C ALA A 72 -1.58 -6.64 -1.12
N PHE A 73 -0.99 -7.82 -0.94
CA PHE A 73 -1.07 -8.58 0.30
C PHE A 73 -0.30 -7.91 1.45
N ASN A 74 0.94 -7.46 1.20
CA ASN A 74 1.78 -6.76 2.17
C ASN A 74 1.13 -5.46 2.61
N THR A 75 0.69 -4.63 1.67
CA THR A 75 0.05 -3.34 1.96
C THR A 75 -1.27 -3.55 2.70
N SER A 76 -2.08 -4.55 2.33
CA SER A 76 -3.28 -4.92 3.11
C SER A 76 -2.95 -5.32 4.55
N THR A 77 -1.80 -5.97 4.78
CA THR A 77 -1.34 -6.34 6.12
C THR A 77 -0.89 -5.11 6.92
N TYR A 78 -0.17 -4.18 6.30
CA TYR A 78 0.23 -2.93 6.94
C TYR A 78 -0.97 -2.09 7.38
N LEU A 79 -1.97 -1.95 6.51
CA LEU A 79 -3.21 -1.23 6.85
C LEU A 79 -3.94 -1.86 8.03
N ARG A 80 -3.95 -3.19 8.15
CA ARG A 80 -4.53 -3.89 9.30
C ARG A 80 -3.75 -3.63 10.59
N PHE A 81 -2.42 -3.51 10.53
CA PHE A 81 -1.63 -3.13 11.71
C PHE A 81 -1.91 -1.69 12.15
N LEU A 82 -2.01 -0.74 11.20
CA LEU A 82 -2.41 0.64 11.51
C LEU A 82 -3.80 0.70 12.16
N ALA A 83 -4.76 -0.08 11.65
CA ALA A 83 -6.11 -0.16 12.20
C ALA A 83 -6.14 -0.80 13.59
N ALA A 84 -5.41 -1.90 13.79
CA ALA A 84 -5.32 -2.58 15.09
C ALA A 84 -4.67 -1.70 16.16
N ASP A 85 -3.75 -0.83 15.76
CA ASP A 85 -3.13 0.18 16.61
C ASP A 85 -3.93 1.48 16.73
N GLN A 86 -5.18 1.48 16.23
CA GLN A 86 -6.12 2.60 16.32
C GLN A 86 -5.61 3.91 15.69
N LEU A 87 -4.70 3.82 14.72
CA LEU A 87 -4.13 4.98 14.02
C LEU A 87 -5.07 5.52 12.92
N LEU A 88 -6.06 4.73 12.49
CA LEU A 88 -7.05 5.13 11.49
C LEU A 88 -8.33 5.64 12.18
N ARG A 89 -8.58 6.94 12.05
CA ARG A 89 -9.76 7.63 12.56
C ARG A 89 -10.84 7.80 11.50
N TRP A 90 -10.44 8.07 10.26
CA TRP A 90 -11.34 8.44 9.18
C TRP A 90 -11.66 7.28 8.22
N HIS A 91 -10.87 6.21 8.25
CA HIS A 91 -11.05 5.06 7.36
C HIS A 91 -11.17 3.73 8.12
N ASP A 92 -11.78 2.76 7.45
CA ASP A 92 -11.68 1.34 7.75
C ASP A 92 -10.81 0.67 6.67
N THR A 93 -10.18 -0.45 7.00
CA THR A 93 -9.54 -1.30 5.97
C THR A 93 -10.61 -1.95 5.10
N GLY A 94 -10.46 -1.89 3.78
CA GLY A 94 -11.35 -2.56 2.84
C GLY A 94 -10.82 -3.91 2.34
N PRO A 95 -11.62 -4.66 1.56
CA PRO A 95 -11.13 -5.82 0.82
C PRO A 95 -10.15 -5.38 -0.27
N SER A 96 -9.15 -6.21 -0.58
CA SER A 96 -8.29 -5.97 -1.73
C SER A 96 -9.13 -5.92 -3.03
N ALA A 97 -8.73 -5.07 -3.97
CA ALA A 97 -9.39 -4.93 -5.26
C ALA A 97 -8.50 -5.44 -6.38
N GLN A 98 -9.11 -5.86 -7.48
CA GLN A 98 -8.44 -6.39 -8.67
C GLN A 98 -9.01 -5.74 -9.93
N ARG A 99 -8.16 -5.46 -10.92
CA ARG A 99 -8.56 -5.07 -12.28
C ARG A 99 -7.73 -5.80 -13.34
N GLY A 100 -8.22 -5.84 -14.57
CA GLY A 100 -7.57 -6.54 -15.69
C GLY A 100 -8.06 -7.99 -15.85
N TYR A 101 -8.15 -8.44 -17.10
CA TYR A 101 -8.51 -9.81 -17.48
C TYR A 101 -7.35 -10.41 -18.28
N ILE A 102 -7.08 -11.71 -18.09
CA ILE A 102 -5.98 -12.49 -18.71
C ILE A 102 -5.84 -12.27 -20.24
N PHE A 103 -6.87 -11.78 -20.94
CA PHE A 103 -6.86 -11.52 -22.38
C PHE A 103 -6.76 -10.04 -22.81
N ASN A 104 -7.02 -9.05 -21.93
CA ASN A 104 -7.08 -7.61 -22.27
C ASN A 104 -6.31 -6.67 -21.31
N GLY A 105 -5.59 -7.21 -20.32
CA GLY A 105 -4.76 -6.44 -19.40
C GLY A 105 -4.33 -7.30 -18.22
N TRP A 106 -3.05 -7.26 -17.85
CA TRP A 106 -2.51 -8.09 -16.77
C TRP A 106 -3.23 -7.81 -15.43
N PRO A 107 -3.56 -8.85 -14.64
CA PRO A 107 -4.36 -8.69 -13.43
C PRO A 107 -3.60 -7.91 -12.35
N HIS A 108 -3.99 -6.66 -12.12
CA HIS A 108 -3.41 -5.79 -11.09
C HIS A 108 -4.23 -5.87 -9.80
N ASN A 109 -3.58 -5.97 -8.65
CA ASN A 109 -4.23 -6.02 -7.33
C ASN A 109 -3.79 -4.82 -6.48
N THR A 110 -4.68 -4.36 -5.59
CA THR A 110 -4.36 -3.26 -4.67
C THR A 110 -5.06 -3.43 -3.33
N ALA A 111 -4.46 -2.90 -2.26
CA ALA A 111 -5.13 -2.75 -0.97
C ALA A 111 -6.12 -1.59 -1.03
N THR A 112 -7.12 -1.58 -0.14
CA THR A 112 -8.11 -0.50 -0.10
C THR A 112 -8.39 0.02 1.30
N LEU A 113 -8.79 1.30 1.35
CA LEU A 113 -9.38 1.96 2.50
C LEU A 113 -10.81 2.37 2.17
N ILE A 114 -11.70 2.28 3.15
CA ILE A 114 -13.08 2.76 3.05
C ILE A 114 -13.22 3.97 3.97
N GLU A 115 -13.50 5.14 3.41
CA GLU A 115 -13.75 6.35 4.20
C GLU A 115 -15.04 6.18 5.01
N ARG A 116 -14.98 6.39 6.33
CA ARG A 116 -16.11 6.11 7.23
C ARG A 116 -17.31 7.03 6.96
N GLY A 117 -17.05 8.31 6.71
CA GLY A 117 -18.10 9.32 6.53
C GLY A 117 -18.87 9.16 5.23
N SER A 118 -18.16 9.09 4.09
CA SER A 118 -18.79 8.97 2.77
C SER A 118 -19.01 7.54 2.30
N ARG A 119 -18.40 6.54 2.97
CA ARG A 119 -18.31 5.14 2.53
C ARG A 119 -17.56 4.95 1.21
N SER A 120 -16.82 5.96 0.77
CA SER A 120 -16.07 5.94 -0.49
C SER A 120 -14.83 5.06 -0.38
N PRO A 121 -14.62 4.10 -1.31
CA PRO A 121 -13.42 3.30 -1.37
C PRO A 121 -12.27 4.04 -2.07
N TYR A 122 -11.07 3.90 -1.52
CA TYR A 122 -9.82 4.41 -2.08
C TYR A 122 -8.78 3.28 -2.16
N THR A 123 -7.94 3.31 -3.18
CA THR A 123 -6.79 2.41 -3.28
C THR A 123 -5.68 2.82 -2.31
N VAL A 124 -4.80 1.87 -2.00
CA VAL A 124 -3.47 2.12 -1.45
C VAL A 124 -2.53 1.19 -2.22
N ASP A 125 -1.98 1.71 -3.31
CA ASP A 125 -1.30 0.93 -4.34
C ASP A 125 0.20 1.26 -4.40
N SER A 126 1.05 0.42 -3.81
CA SER A 126 2.52 0.63 -3.80
C SER A 126 3.23 0.14 -5.07
N TRP A 127 2.56 -0.59 -5.96
CA TRP A 127 3.20 -1.26 -7.11
C TRP A 127 3.74 -0.31 -8.19
N PHE A 128 3.17 0.89 -8.30
CA PHE A 128 3.53 1.80 -9.38
C PHE A 128 4.92 2.40 -9.27
N HIS A 129 5.49 2.44 -8.06
CA HIS A 129 6.68 3.21 -7.73
C HIS A 129 7.76 2.31 -7.11
N ALA A 130 8.94 2.85 -6.83
CA ALA A 130 10.00 2.06 -6.20
C ALA A 130 9.66 1.74 -4.74
N ASN A 131 10.28 0.69 -4.18
CA ASN A 131 10.05 0.30 -2.80
C ASN A 131 10.25 1.47 -1.83
N GLY A 132 9.27 1.72 -0.97
CA GLY A 132 9.33 2.81 0.00
C GLY A 132 9.01 4.19 -0.57
N GLU A 133 8.57 4.29 -1.83
CA GLU A 133 7.91 5.49 -2.35
C GLU A 133 6.43 5.55 -1.94
N LEU A 134 5.80 6.71 -2.12
CA LEU A 134 4.43 6.93 -1.66
C LEU A 134 3.43 6.15 -2.52
N PRO A 135 2.66 5.19 -1.97
CA PRO A 135 1.69 4.41 -2.73
C PRO A 135 0.56 5.30 -3.27
N GLU A 136 -0.07 4.92 -4.38
CA GLU A 136 -1.14 5.69 -4.96
C GLU A 136 -2.48 5.49 -4.25
N THR A 137 -3.09 6.62 -3.89
CA THR A 137 -4.40 6.66 -3.22
C THR A 137 -5.40 7.44 -4.06
N VAL A 138 -6.13 6.74 -4.91
CA VAL A 138 -7.16 7.31 -5.77
C VAL A 138 -8.52 6.67 -5.47
N PRO A 139 -9.65 7.30 -5.84
CA PRO A 139 -10.95 6.64 -5.75
C PRO A 139 -10.90 5.30 -6.47
N LEU A 140 -11.40 4.24 -5.81
CA LEU A 140 -11.30 2.88 -6.36
C LEU A 140 -11.92 2.77 -7.75
N GLN A 141 -13.02 3.49 -8.03
CA GLN A 141 -13.64 3.46 -9.35
C GLN A 141 -12.69 4.00 -10.44
N ASN A 142 -12.01 5.12 -10.20
CA ASN A 142 -11.03 5.66 -11.14
C ASN A 142 -9.92 4.64 -11.43
N TRP A 143 -9.46 3.94 -10.39
CA TRP A 143 -8.51 2.85 -10.56
C TRP A 143 -9.12 1.69 -11.36
N LEU A 144 -10.33 1.23 -11.08
CA LEU A 144 -10.98 0.18 -11.88
C LEU A 144 -11.12 0.57 -13.37
N ASP A 145 -11.30 1.87 -13.65
CA ASP A 145 -11.43 2.43 -14.99
C ASP A 145 -10.09 2.58 -15.75
N GLY A 146 -8.99 2.06 -15.19
CA GLY A 146 -7.68 2.02 -15.85
C GLY A 146 -6.76 3.19 -15.55
N TRP A 147 -7.01 3.94 -14.47
CA TRP A 147 -6.12 5.01 -14.02
C TRP A 147 -4.67 4.51 -13.81
N ASN A 148 -3.70 5.30 -14.23
CA ASN A 148 -2.28 5.10 -13.95
C ASN A 148 -1.68 6.44 -13.53
N PRO A 149 -0.63 6.45 -12.70
CA PRO A 149 0.06 7.69 -12.38
C PRO A 149 0.61 8.35 -13.66
N PRO A 150 0.68 9.68 -13.71
CA PRO A 150 1.32 10.37 -14.81
C PRO A 150 2.77 9.88 -14.97
N GLN A 151 3.19 9.60 -16.21
CA GLN A 151 4.61 9.35 -16.49
C GLN A 151 5.38 10.64 -16.22
N ALA A 152 6.43 10.55 -15.41
CA ALA A 152 7.34 11.66 -15.08
C ALA A 152 8.13 12.14 -16.31
#